data_AF-A0A5B8V3G4-F1
#
_entry.id   AF-A0A5B8V3G4-F1
#
_cell.length_a   1.000
_cell.length_b   1.000
_cell.length_c   1.000
_cell.angle_alpha   90.00
_cell.angle_beta   90.00
_cell.angle_gamma   90.00
#
_symmetry.space_group_name_H-M   'P 1'
#
loop_
_entity.id
_entity.type
_entity.pdbx_description
1 polymer ?
#
loop_
_entity_poly.entity_id
_entity_poly.type
_entity_poly.pdbx_seq_one_letter_code
_entity_poly.pdbx_strand_id
1 'polypeptide(L)'
;MKIKYLPLFLLMLAFASADAQSKAPVAAPWSAAKANAWYAKHKWISGSDFIPSSAINQLEMWQADTFDPKTIDRELGYAEGIGFNAMRVFLHSMAWQEDPKGFKKRVADYLAIADKHHIQTIFVFFDDCWNPTAKTGKQPEPKTGVHNSGWLQDPGNRLNDKGEIAMLQKYVTDVLTTFKHDKRILLWDLYNEPGNSGKKDKSLDLLSKIYAWSRAVNPDQPLSMGLWDWSFEKLNAFQLTHSDVITYHDYEEPEKHERVVQLLKASGRPVICTEYMARPRGSTFANTMPMLRKENVGAINWGLVAGKTNTMYAWDTPMPGGEEPKLWFHEVFRKDGTPYSQEEADLIKKLNNKNQ
;
A
#
# COMPACT_ATOMS: atom_id res chain seq x y z
N MET A 1 -10.44 74.25 -52.39
CA MET A 1 -9.51 73.19 -51.96
C MET A 1 -9.27 73.30 -50.45
N LYS A 2 -10.05 72.58 -49.63
CA LYS A 2 -9.80 72.37 -48.20
C LYS A 2 -10.41 71.01 -47.80
N ILE A 3 -9.53 70.05 -47.52
CA ILE A 3 -9.83 68.76 -46.87
C ILE A 3 -9.99 69.02 -45.37
N LYS A 4 -10.93 68.34 -44.68
CA LYS A 4 -10.75 67.96 -43.26
C LYS A 4 -11.75 66.88 -42.80
N TYR A 5 -11.22 65.66 -42.79
CA TYR A 5 -11.33 64.54 -41.84
C TYR A 5 -12.62 64.28 -41.04
N LEU A 6 -13.14 63.06 -41.26
CA LEU A 6 -14.13 62.33 -40.47
C LEU A 6 -13.41 61.55 -39.34
N PRO A 7 -13.87 61.56 -38.07
CA PRO A 7 -13.26 60.75 -37.03
C PRO A 7 -13.87 59.34 -37.03
N LEU A 8 -13.01 58.34 -37.22
CA LEU A 8 -13.33 56.92 -37.07
C LEU A 8 -13.27 56.55 -35.57
N PHE A 9 -14.42 56.28 -34.96
CA PHE A 9 -14.49 55.74 -33.59
C PHE A 9 -14.16 54.24 -33.63
N LEU A 10 -13.00 53.86 -33.11
CA LEU A 10 -12.60 52.48 -32.88
C LEU A 10 -13.24 51.98 -31.58
N LEU A 11 -14.16 51.02 -31.66
CA LEU A 11 -14.71 50.33 -30.50
C LEU A 11 -13.78 49.15 -30.15
N MET A 12 -12.93 49.30 -29.13
CA MET A 12 -12.19 48.18 -28.55
C MET A 12 -13.11 47.39 -27.61
N LEU A 13 -13.55 46.22 -28.06
CA LEU A 13 -14.16 45.20 -27.20
C LEU A 13 -13.05 44.49 -26.43
N ALA A 14 -12.88 44.85 -25.16
CA ALA A 14 -12.04 44.11 -24.23
C ALA A 14 -12.74 42.80 -23.85
N PHE A 15 -12.27 41.68 -24.39
CA PHE A 15 -12.61 40.34 -23.89
C PHE A 15 -11.85 40.13 -22.57
N ALA A 16 -12.52 40.37 -21.45
CA ALA A 16 -12.08 39.88 -20.16
C ALA A 16 -12.40 38.38 -20.08
N SER A 17 -11.42 37.54 -20.40
CA SER A 17 -11.49 36.10 -20.11
C SER A 17 -11.46 35.91 -18.60
N ALA A 18 -12.63 35.67 -18.02
CA ALA A 18 -12.76 35.21 -16.65
C ALA A 18 -12.32 33.74 -16.58
N ASP A 19 -11.04 33.49 -16.30
CA ASP A 19 -10.59 32.17 -15.83
C ASP A 19 -10.99 31.99 -14.36
N ALA A 20 -12.30 31.90 -14.12
CA ALA A 20 -12.83 31.30 -12.92
C ALA A 20 -12.72 29.78 -13.09
N GLN A 21 -11.52 29.25 -12.83
CA GLN A 21 -11.32 27.82 -12.63
C GLN A 21 -12.14 27.43 -11.40
N SER A 22 -13.40 27.06 -11.60
CA SER A 22 -14.21 26.41 -10.56
C SER A 22 -13.50 25.11 -10.23
N LYS A 23 -12.67 25.10 -9.18
CA LYS A 23 -12.16 23.86 -8.60
C LYS A 23 -13.38 23.02 -8.25
N ALA A 24 -13.63 21.97 -9.03
CA ALA A 24 -14.68 21.03 -8.73
C ALA A 24 -14.50 20.59 -7.27
N PRO A 25 -15.58 20.54 -6.47
CA PRO A 25 -15.47 20.15 -5.08
C PRO A 25 -14.80 18.77 -5.00
N VAL A 26 -13.79 18.65 -4.15
CA VAL A 26 -13.08 17.39 -3.91
C VAL A 26 -14.13 16.37 -3.45
N ALA A 27 -14.18 15.21 -4.11
CA ALA A 27 -15.14 14.17 -3.80
C ALA A 27 -15.03 13.76 -2.32
N ALA A 28 -16.17 13.68 -1.63
CA ALA A 28 -16.22 13.19 -0.25
C ALA A 28 -15.85 11.70 -0.19
N PRO A 29 -15.38 11.19 0.98
CA PRO A 29 -15.25 9.77 1.19
C PRO A 29 -16.56 9.03 0.88
N TRP A 30 -16.45 7.78 0.45
CA TRP A 30 -17.59 6.92 0.18
C TRP A 30 -18.48 6.84 1.43
N SER A 31 -19.79 6.75 1.22
CA SER A 31 -20.69 6.41 2.30
C SER A 31 -20.40 5.00 2.81
N ALA A 32 -20.73 4.73 4.08
CA ALA A 32 -20.62 3.39 4.64
C ALA A 32 -21.40 2.35 3.82
N ALA A 33 -22.58 2.72 3.30
CA ALA A 33 -23.36 1.84 2.43
C ALA A 33 -22.62 1.46 1.14
N LYS A 34 -21.98 2.43 0.46
CA LYS A 34 -21.18 2.16 -0.74
C LYS A 34 -19.98 1.26 -0.42
N ALA A 35 -19.28 1.52 0.68
CA ALA A 35 -18.13 0.73 1.11
C ALA A 35 -18.53 -0.73 1.43
N ASN A 36 -19.61 -0.94 2.19
CA ASN A 36 -20.13 -2.27 2.49
C ASN A 36 -20.61 -3.01 1.24
N ALA A 37 -21.27 -2.33 0.30
CA ALA A 37 -21.68 -2.91 -0.97
C ALA A 37 -20.49 -3.29 -1.87
N TRP A 38 -19.37 -2.57 -1.79
CA TRP A 38 -18.12 -2.96 -2.44
C TRP A 38 -17.52 -4.20 -1.76
N TYR A 39 -17.42 -4.21 -0.44
CA TYR A 39 -16.81 -5.31 0.31
C TYR A 39 -17.54 -6.65 0.13
N ALA A 40 -18.88 -6.60 0.09
CA ALA A 40 -19.72 -7.79 -0.11
C ALA A 40 -19.57 -8.46 -1.50
N LYS A 41 -18.91 -7.80 -2.47
CA LYS A 41 -18.64 -8.40 -3.79
C LYS A 41 -17.42 -9.31 -3.80
N HIS A 42 -16.60 -9.25 -2.75
CA HIS A 42 -15.38 -10.01 -2.65
C HIS A 42 -15.60 -11.27 -1.82
N LYS A 43 -14.88 -12.33 -2.16
CA LYS A 43 -14.63 -13.40 -1.20
C LYS A 43 -13.92 -12.80 0.01
N TRP A 44 -13.93 -13.50 1.15
CA TRP A 44 -13.18 -13.05 2.32
C TRP A 44 -11.74 -12.73 1.91
N ILE A 45 -11.33 -11.48 2.12
CA ILE A 45 -10.06 -10.93 1.64
C ILE A 45 -8.95 -11.48 2.52
N SER A 46 -8.03 -12.22 1.93
CA SER A 46 -6.89 -12.78 2.64
C SER A 46 -5.65 -12.80 1.76
N GLY A 47 -4.50 -12.52 2.36
CA GLY A 47 -3.33 -12.19 1.59
C GLY A 47 -2.10 -11.91 2.43
N SER A 48 -1.10 -11.34 1.76
CA SER A 48 0.16 -10.91 2.38
C SER A 48 0.62 -9.58 1.80
N ASP A 49 1.38 -8.81 2.57
CA ASP A 49 2.32 -7.85 2.01
C ASP A 49 3.32 -8.59 1.12
N PHE A 50 3.51 -8.08 -0.08
CA PHE A 50 4.27 -8.74 -1.11
C PHE A 50 5.37 -7.86 -1.67
N ILE A 51 6.58 -8.42 -1.58
CA ILE A 51 7.78 -8.03 -2.27
C ILE A 51 8.44 -9.35 -2.73
N PRO A 52 8.84 -9.48 -4.01
CA PRO A 52 9.42 -10.74 -4.47
C PRO A 52 10.71 -11.02 -3.70
N SER A 53 11.01 -12.30 -3.46
CA SER A 53 12.19 -12.68 -2.67
C SER A 53 13.53 -12.19 -3.26
N SER A 54 13.53 -11.80 -4.54
CA SER A 54 14.65 -11.20 -5.28
C SER A 54 14.87 -9.70 -5.02
N ALA A 55 13.96 -9.01 -4.35
CA ALA A 55 14.04 -7.57 -4.07
C ALA A 55 14.19 -7.28 -2.56
N ILE A 56 15.12 -6.40 -2.20
CA ILE A 56 15.36 -5.96 -0.81
C ILE A 56 14.41 -4.87 -0.35
N ASN A 57 13.85 -4.11 -1.31
CA ASN A 57 12.91 -3.02 -1.09
C ASN A 57 12.08 -2.78 -2.36
N GLN A 58 11.04 -1.98 -2.21
CA GLN A 58 10.12 -1.59 -3.25
C GLN A 58 10.80 -0.85 -4.43
N LEU A 59 11.90 -0.13 -4.19
CA LEU A 59 12.66 0.51 -5.26
C LEU A 59 13.36 -0.54 -6.14
N GLU A 60 13.97 -1.57 -5.54
CA GLU A 60 14.56 -2.70 -6.29
C GLU A 60 13.49 -3.44 -7.10
N MET A 61 12.30 -3.66 -6.53
CA MET A 61 11.22 -4.34 -7.24
C MET A 61 10.84 -3.61 -8.54
N TRP A 62 10.77 -2.27 -8.52
CA TRP A 62 10.17 -1.50 -9.62
C TRP A 62 11.14 -0.88 -10.63
N GLN A 63 12.45 -1.01 -10.44
CA GLN A 63 13.44 -0.56 -11.43
C GLN A 63 13.50 -1.49 -12.64
N ALA A 64 13.82 -0.94 -13.81
CA ALA A 64 13.85 -1.70 -15.07
C ALA A 64 14.86 -2.87 -15.02
N ASP A 65 16.04 -2.63 -14.44
CA ASP A 65 17.14 -3.59 -14.40
C ASP A 65 16.89 -4.78 -13.46
N THR A 66 15.98 -4.61 -12.50
CA THR A 66 15.77 -5.57 -11.39
C THR A 66 14.33 -6.09 -11.29
N PHE A 67 13.39 -5.58 -12.10
CA PHE A 67 12.04 -6.11 -12.17
C PHE A 67 12.06 -7.57 -12.67
N ASP A 68 11.66 -8.49 -11.79
CA ASP A 68 11.76 -9.93 -12.02
C ASP A 68 10.36 -10.57 -12.12
N PRO A 69 9.70 -10.51 -13.29
CA PRO A 69 8.37 -11.06 -13.46
C PRO A 69 8.31 -12.59 -13.28
N LYS A 70 9.43 -13.31 -13.44
CA LYS A 70 9.48 -14.76 -13.27
C LYS A 70 9.38 -15.15 -11.80
N THR A 71 10.11 -14.44 -10.93
CA THR A 71 9.99 -14.65 -9.48
C THR A 71 8.62 -14.20 -8.98
N ILE A 72 8.09 -13.08 -9.47
CA ILE A 72 6.74 -12.63 -9.13
C ILE A 72 5.70 -13.71 -9.50
N ASP A 73 5.72 -14.24 -10.73
CA ASP A 73 4.79 -15.30 -11.18
C ASP A 73 4.90 -16.55 -10.30
N ARG A 74 6.12 -17.00 -10.01
CA ARG A 74 6.35 -18.17 -9.15
C ARG A 74 5.75 -17.99 -7.75
N GLU A 75 6.02 -16.84 -7.12
CA GLU A 75 5.64 -16.60 -5.72
C GLU A 75 4.16 -16.27 -5.55
N LEU A 76 3.55 -15.60 -6.52
CA LEU A 76 2.09 -15.47 -6.57
C LEU A 76 1.40 -16.82 -6.78
N GLY A 77 2.03 -17.76 -7.50
CA GLY A 77 1.58 -19.15 -7.57
C GLY A 77 1.62 -19.87 -6.22
N TYR A 78 2.58 -19.59 -5.34
CA TYR A 78 2.60 -20.14 -3.98
C TYR A 78 1.44 -19.60 -3.15
N ALA A 79 1.17 -18.29 -3.23
CA ALA A 79 0.04 -17.67 -2.55
C ALA A 79 -1.31 -18.24 -3.02
N GLU A 80 -1.48 -18.41 -4.34
CA GLU A 80 -2.66 -19.07 -4.91
C GLU A 80 -2.82 -20.51 -4.37
N GLY A 81 -1.71 -21.24 -4.22
CA GLY A 81 -1.71 -22.63 -3.72
C GLY A 81 -2.31 -22.81 -2.31
N ILE A 82 -2.26 -21.77 -1.48
CA ILE A 82 -2.89 -21.69 -0.15
C ILE A 82 -4.18 -20.84 -0.14
N GLY A 83 -4.64 -20.40 -1.31
CA GLY A 83 -5.92 -19.73 -1.50
C GLY A 83 -5.95 -18.25 -1.11
N PHE A 84 -4.79 -17.58 -0.99
CA PHE A 84 -4.78 -16.12 -0.88
C PHE A 84 -5.32 -15.48 -2.16
N ASN A 85 -6.00 -14.34 -2.00
CA ASN A 85 -6.68 -13.64 -3.09
C ASN A 85 -6.34 -12.14 -3.15
N ALA A 86 -5.52 -11.64 -2.24
CA ALA A 86 -5.08 -10.26 -2.20
C ALA A 86 -3.58 -10.15 -1.90
N MET A 87 -2.91 -9.18 -2.52
CA MET A 87 -1.52 -8.83 -2.17
C MET A 87 -1.40 -7.34 -1.95
N ARG A 88 -0.76 -6.94 -0.84
CA ARG A 88 -0.45 -5.54 -0.55
C ARG A 88 0.96 -5.21 -1.03
N VAL A 89 1.08 -4.31 -2.00
CA VAL A 89 2.31 -4.08 -2.77
C VAL A 89 2.68 -2.61 -2.74
N PHE A 90 3.92 -2.36 -2.33
CA PHE A 90 4.46 -1.03 -2.16
C PHE A 90 5.02 -0.51 -3.48
N LEU A 91 4.57 0.68 -3.88
CA LEU A 91 5.13 1.43 -4.99
C LEU A 91 6.28 2.32 -4.50
N HIS A 92 7.02 2.95 -5.42
CA HIS A 92 8.08 3.88 -5.04
C HIS A 92 8.25 5.01 -6.07
N SER A 93 8.13 6.25 -5.61
CA SER A 93 8.14 7.48 -6.43
C SER A 93 9.42 7.64 -7.25
N MET A 94 10.58 7.23 -6.73
CA MET A 94 11.85 7.31 -7.47
C MET A 94 11.90 6.38 -8.68
N ALA A 95 11.29 5.18 -8.61
CA ALA A 95 11.24 4.27 -9.74
C ALA A 95 10.38 4.85 -10.88
N TRP A 96 9.27 5.51 -10.51
CA TRP A 96 8.47 6.26 -11.46
C TRP A 96 9.19 7.50 -11.98
N GLN A 97 9.92 8.24 -11.15
CA GLN A 97 10.62 9.46 -11.56
C GLN A 97 11.71 9.17 -12.60
N GLU A 98 12.42 8.04 -12.46
CA GLU A 98 13.46 7.62 -13.40
C GLU A 98 12.88 7.18 -14.76
N ASP A 99 11.78 6.43 -14.74
CA ASP A 99 11.14 5.89 -15.94
C ASP A 99 9.60 5.85 -15.80
N PRO A 100 8.88 6.98 -15.97
CA PRO A 100 7.44 7.03 -15.72
C PRO A 100 6.63 6.06 -16.61
N LYS A 101 7.05 5.89 -17.87
CA LYS A 101 6.35 5.04 -18.83
C LYS A 101 6.61 3.56 -18.55
N GLY A 102 7.88 3.17 -18.37
CA GLY A 102 8.21 1.79 -18.09
C GLY A 102 7.81 1.36 -16.67
N PHE A 103 7.83 2.26 -15.68
CA PHE A 103 7.27 1.98 -14.36
C PHE A 103 5.80 1.55 -14.45
N LYS A 104 4.98 2.35 -15.15
CA LYS A 104 3.56 2.01 -15.36
C LYS A 104 3.39 0.74 -16.18
N LYS A 105 4.27 0.46 -17.15
CA LYS A 105 4.27 -0.83 -17.85
C LYS A 105 4.54 -1.99 -16.88
N ARG A 106 5.54 -1.88 -16.00
CA ARG A 106 5.87 -2.91 -15.00
C ARG A 106 4.73 -3.12 -13.99
N VAL A 107 4.05 -2.05 -13.56
CA VAL A 107 2.83 -2.16 -12.74
C VAL A 107 1.73 -2.91 -13.49
N ALA A 108 1.51 -2.60 -14.77
CA ALA A 108 0.53 -3.32 -15.59
C ALA A 108 0.89 -4.79 -15.83
N ASP A 109 2.18 -5.09 -16.02
CA ASP A 109 2.71 -6.46 -16.15
C ASP A 109 2.51 -7.23 -14.83
N TYR A 110 2.84 -6.63 -13.68
CA TYR A 110 2.58 -7.21 -12.36
C TYR A 110 1.09 -7.52 -12.16
N LEU A 111 0.19 -6.57 -12.48
CA LEU A 111 -1.25 -6.78 -12.35
C LEU A 111 -1.73 -7.92 -13.26
N ALA A 112 -1.13 -8.11 -14.43
CA ALA A 112 -1.48 -9.24 -15.32
C ALA A 112 -1.04 -10.59 -14.72
N ILE A 113 0.13 -10.63 -14.08
CA ILE A 113 0.62 -11.82 -13.38
C ILE A 113 -0.25 -12.12 -12.15
N ALA A 114 -0.59 -11.11 -11.34
CA ALA A 114 -1.48 -11.30 -10.19
C ALA A 114 -2.88 -11.80 -10.59
N ASP A 115 -3.46 -11.24 -11.66
CA ASP A 115 -4.77 -11.65 -12.17
C ASP A 115 -4.76 -13.10 -12.69
N LYS A 116 -3.66 -13.54 -13.33
CA LYS A 116 -3.43 -14.95 -13.72
C LYS A 116 -3.51 -15.89 -12.51
N HIS A 117 -3.12 -15.43 -11.33
CA HIS A 117 -3.18 -16.17 -10.06
C HIS A 117 -4.43 -15.86 -9.22
N HIS A 118 -5.44 -15.21 -9.80
CA HIS A 118 -6.69 -14.84 -9.14
C HIS A 118 -6.50 -13.93 -7.91
N ILE A 119 -5.45 -13.11 -7.93
CA ILE A 119 -5.06 -12.20 -6.86
C ILE A 119 -5.36 -10.76 -7.28
N GLN A 120 -6.08 -10.03 -6.43
CA GLN A 120 -6.22 -8.57 -6.55
C GLN A 120 -5.15 -7.85 -5.74
N THR A 121 -4.88 -6.59 -6.08
CA THR A 121 -3.76 -5.84 -5.48
C THR A 121 -4.23 -4.65 -4.65
N ILE A 122 -3.66 -4.51 -3.46
CA ILE A 122 -3.70 -3.29 -2.65
C ILE A 122 -2.39 -2.53 -2.90
N PHE A 123 -2.42 -1.40 -3.61
CA PHE A 123 -1.19 -0.63 -3.84
C PHE A 123 -0.95 0.39 -2.75
N VAL A 124 0.30 0.48 -2.29
CA VAL A 124 0.75 1.42 -1.25
C VAL A 124 1.62 2.51 -1.89
N PHE A 125 1.28 3.79 -1.68
CA PHE A 125 2.04 4.90 -2.29
C PHE A 125 3.24 5.37 -1.49
N PHE A 126 3.03 5.72 -0.21
CA PHE A 126 4.06 6.31 0.65
C PHE A 126 4.33 5.46 1.88
N ASP A 127 5.48 5.67 2.51
CA ASP A 127 5.97 4.88 3.63
C ASP A 127 6.95 5.66 4.53
N ASP A 128 6.76 5.58 5.84
CA ASP A 128 7.61 6.19 6.87
C ASP A 128 8.52 5.18 7.61
N CYS A 129 8.56 3.91 7.18
CA CYS A 129 9.31 2.87 7.85
C CYS A 129 10.78 2.75 7.39
N TRP A 130 11.66 2.39 8.34
CA TRP A 130 13.05 2.03 8.08
C TRP A 130 13.90 3.17 7.49
N ASN A 131 14.53 2.97 6.32
CA ASN A 131 15.62 3.83 5.86
C ASN A 131 15.11 5.07 5.08
N PRO A 132 15.42 6.31 5.51
CA PRO A 132 14.87 7.52 4.89
C PRO A 132 15.65 8.03 3.66
N THR A 133 16.73 7.37 3.27
CA THR A 133 17.68 7.84 2.24
C THR A 133 17.72 6.92 1.03
N ALA A 134 16.63 6.91 0.26
CA ALA A 134 16.52 6.17 -0.99
C ALA A 134 17.45 6.72 -2.10
N LYS A 135 17.96 5.81 -2.94
CA LYS A 135 18.77 6.12 -4.14
C LYS A 135 18.44 5.12 -5.23
N THR A 136 18.26 5.56 -6.48
CA THR A 136 18.08 4.67 -7.62
C THR A 136 19.40 3.97 -8.01
N GLY A 137 19.29 3.00 -8.92
CA GLY A 137 20.37 2.10 -9.32
C GLY A 137 20.42 0.84 -8.47
N LYS A 138 21.62 0.23 -8.40
CA LYS A 138 21.84 -0.99 -7.63
C LYS A 138 21.52 -0.78 -6.15
N GLN A 139 20.60 -1.58 -5.61
CA GLN A 139 20.21 -1.55 -4.21
C GLN A 139 21.21 -2.32 -3.33
N PRO A 140 21.30 -2.02 -2.02
CA PRO A 140 22.23 -2.71 -1.13
C PRO A 140 21.91 -4.21 -1.02
N GLU A 141 22.91 -5.01 -0.65
CA GLU A 141 22.67 -6.38 -0.23
C GLU A 141 22.06 -6.43 1.18
N PRO A 142 21.26 -7.46 1.50
CA PRO A 142 20.70 -7.62 2.83
C PRO A 142 21.79 -7.72 3.90
N LYS A 143 21.59 -7.05 5.04
CA LYS A 143 22.43 -7.28 6.22
C LYS A 143 22.02 -8.60 6.84
N THR A 144 22.97 -9.52 6.97
CA THR A 144 22.77 -10.86 7.54
C THR A 144 22.02 -10.80 8.87
N GLY A 145 20.91 -11.54 8.96
CA GLY A 145 20.10 -11.67 10.18
C GLY A 145 19.42 -10.39 10.67
N VAL A 146 19.31 -9.37 9.84
CA VAL A 146 18.65 -8.10 10.19
C VAL A 146 17.39 -7.92 9.37
N HIS A 147 16.26 -7.84 10.07
CA HIS A 147 14.94 -7.59 9.51
C HIS A 147 14.87 -6.27 8.71
N ASN A 148 14.26 -6.30 7.52
CA ASN A 148 14.05 -5.16 6.62
C ASN A 148 15.30 -4.28 6.43
N SER A 149 16.47 -4.91 6.44
CA SER A 149 17.76 -4.20 6.51
C SER A 149 18.01 -3.17 5.40
N GLY A 150 17.34 -3.32 4.25
CA GLY A 150 17.40 -2.40 3.12
C GLY A 150 16.05 -1.78 2.73
N TRP A 151 14.99 -1.95 3.54
CA TRP A 151 13.67 -1.35 3.26
C TRP A 151 13.75 0.17 3.26
N LEU A 152 13.00 0.83 2.37
CA LEU A 152 13.09 2.27 2.16
C LEU A 152 11.80 2.98 2.59
N GLN A 153 11.93 4.23 2.96
CA GLN A 153 10.81 5.16 3.03
C GLN A 153 10.55 5.77 1.65
N ASP A 154 9.30 6.13 1.38
CA ASP A 154 8.95 6.99 0.25
C ASP A 154 7.98 8.08 0.75
N PRO A 155 8.34 9.37 0.69
CA PRO A 155 9.55 9.97 0.11
C PRO A 155 10.77 10.06 1.05
N GLY A 156 10.68 9.56 2.28
CA GLY A 156 11.78 9.65 3.24
C GLY A 156 12.20 11.08 3.56
N ASN A 157 13.50 11.38 3.50
CA ASN A 157 14.08 12.70 3.81
C ASN A 157 13.90 13.76 2.70
N ARG A 158 13.36 13.38 1.54
CA ARG A 158 13.26 14.25 0.36
C ARG A 158 12.26 15.40 0.52
N LEU A 159 11.33 15.31 1.47
CA LEU A 159 10.31 16.36 1.69
C LEU A 159 10.88 17.73 2.05
N ASN A 160 12.15 17.80 2.46
CA ASN A 160 12.83 19.07 2.73
C ASN A 160 13.27 19.80 1.43
N ASP A 161 13.22 19.13 0.28
CA ASP A 161 13.69 19.67 -0.99
C ASP A 161 12.59 20.45 -1.73
N LYS A 162 12.96 21.62 -2.26
CA LYS A 162 12.05 22.45 -3.04
C LYS A 162 11.62 21.71 -4.31
N GLY A 163 10.32 21.54 -4.50
CA GLY A 163 9.74 20.89 -5.69
C GLY A 163 9.40 19.42 -5.50
N GLU A 164 9.84 18.79 -4.40
CA GLU A 164 9.54 17.38 -4.13
C GLU A 164 8.03 17.13 -4.04
N ILE A 165 7.29 18.00 -3.35
CA ILE A 165 5.82 17.91 -3.28
C ILE A 165 5.16 17.93 -4.67
N ALA A 166 5.66 18.74 -5.60
CA ALA A 166 5.12 18.81 -6.95
C ALA A 166 5.43 17.54 -7.75
N MET A 167 6.61 16.95 -7.55
CA MET A 167 6.98 15.66 -8.15
C MET A 167 6.08 14.54 -7.62
N LEU A 168 5.90 14.46 -6.29
CA LEU A 168 5.03 13.48 -5.64
C LEU A 168 3.57 13.60 -6.09
N GLN A 169 3.06 14.84 -6.22
CA GLN A 169 1.73 15.09 -6.76
C GLN A 169 1.60 14.53 -8.19
N LYS A 170 2.59 14.79 -9.05
CA LYS A 170 2.59 14.32 -10.44
C LYS A 170 2.63 12.79 -10.49
N TYR A 171 3.47 12.16 -9.66
CA TYR A 171 3.56 10.70 -9.52
C TYR A 171 2.21 10.08 -9.15
N VAL A 172 1.62 10.50 -8.03
CA VAL A 172 0.33 9.98 -7.53
C VAL A 172 -0.76 10.18 -8.58
N THR A 173 -0.85 11.39 -9.14
CA THR A 173 -1.89 11.72 -10.14
C THR A 173 -1.75 10.88 -11.40
N ASP A 174 -0.52 10.68 -11.90
CA ASP A 174 -0.26 9.91 -13.12
C ASP A 174 -0.58 8.42 -12.94
N VAL A 175 -0.15 7.82 -11.83
CA VAL A 175 -0.43 6.42 -11.51
C VAL A 175 -1.93 6.20 -11.34
N LEU A 176 -2.59 6.98 -10.48
CA LEU A 176 -4.03 6.84 -10.26
C LEU A 176 -4.83 7.07 -11.56
N THR A 177 -4.49 8.09 -12.35
CA THR A 177 -5.21 8.37 -13.61
C THR A 177 -5.05 7.25 -14.61
N THR A 178 -3.88 6.60 -14.65
CA THR A 178 -3.61 5.48 -15.55
C THR A 178 -4.44 4.25 -15.16
N PHE A 179 -4.60 3.97 -13.87
CA PHE A 179 -5.20 2.72 -13.37
C PHE A 179 -6.57 2.86 -12.71
N LYS A 180 -7.19 4.05 -12.73
CA LYS A 180 -8.44 4.36 -12.01
C LYS A 180 -9.64 3.45 -12.30
N HIS A 181 -9.63 2.73 -13.42
CA HIS A 181 -10.69 1.81 -13.83
C HIS A 181 -10.25 0.34 -13.84
N ASP A 182 -9.02 0.04 -13.41
CA ASP A 182 -8.46 -1.30 -13.43
C ASP A 182 -9.01 -2.17 -12.29
N LYS A 183 -9.87 -3.13 -12.62
CA LYS A 183 -10.55 -3.99 -11.63
C LYS A 183 -9.64 -4.97 -10.90
N ARG A 184 -8.40 -5.15 -11.38
CA ARG A 184 -7.39 -5.99 -10.72
C ARG A 184 -6.85 -5.34 -9.46
N ILE A 185 -7.05 -4.02 -9.31
CA ILE A 185 -6.73 -3.28 -8.11
C ILE A 185 -7.92 -3.38 -7.14
N LEU A 186 -7.66 -3.89 -5.94
CA LEU A 186 -8.63 -4.02 -4.88
C LEU A 186 -8.92 -2.66 -4.24
N LEU A 187 -7.87 -1.97 -3.78
CA LEU A 187 -7.94 -0.65 -3.14
C LEU A 187 -6.59 0.08 -3.21
N TRP A 188 -6.60 1.39 -2.95
CA TRP A 188 -5.39 2.22 -2.85
C TRP A 188 -5.11 2.59 -1.40
N ASP A 189 -4.01 2.10 -0.86
CA ASP A 189 -3.50 2.47 0.45
C ASP A 189 -2.53 3.65 0.30
N LEU A 190 -2.93 4.82 0.78
CA LEU A 190 -2.23 6.04 0.40
C LEU A 190 -0.91 6.21 1.14
N TYR A 191 -0.81 5.72 2.37
CA TYR A 191 0.37 5.96 3.20
C TYR A 191 0.50 4.87 4.26
N ASN A 192 1.57 4.09 4.16
CA ASN A 192 2.00 3.16 5.18
C ASN A 192 2.56 3.89 6.39
N GLU A 193 2.01 3.54 7.56
CA GLU A 193 2.48 3.96 8.87
C GLU A 193 2.91 5.43 9.00
N PRO A 194 2.07 6.41 8.57
CA PRO A 194 2.42 7.81 8.69
C PRO A 194 2.76 8.13 10.15
N GLY A 195 3.86 8.85 10.35
CA GLY A 195 4.36 9.25 11.65
C GLY A 195 5.44 8.31 12.23
N ASN A 196 5.74 7.18 11.59
CA ASN A 196 6.82 6.30 11.99
C ASN A 196 8.20 6.98 11.84
N SER A 197 9.26 6.30 12.29
CA SER A 197 10.66 6.78 12.25
C SER A 197 10.84 8.17 12.87
N GLY A 198 10.06 8.48 13.91
CA GLY A 198 10.11 9.75 14.64
C GLY A 198 9.47 10.94 13.93
N LYS A 199 8.75 10.74 12.82
CA LYS A 199 8.07 11.82 12.08
C LYS A 199 6.84 12.36 12.80
N LYS A 200 6.08 11.48 13.48
CA LYS A 200 4.84 11.81 14.21
C LYS A 200 3.90 12.69 13.35
N ASP A 201 3.30 13.73 13.94
CA ASP A 201 2.41 14.68 13.27
C ASP A 201 2.98 15.34 12.00
N LYS A 202 4.31 15.32 11.77
CA LYS A 202 4.89 15.92 10.56
C LYS A 202 4.42 15.23 9.28
N SER A 203 4.02 13.96 9.34
CA SER A 203 3.51 13.22 8.18
C SER A 203 2.09 13.62 7.80
N LEU A 204 1.35 14.32 8.67
CA LEU A 204 -0.04 14.73 8.42
C LEU A 204 -0.16 15.66 7.20
N ASP A 205 0.84 16.53 6.97
CA ASP A 205 0.81 17.43 5.82
C ASP A 205 0.81 16.65 4.49
N LEU A 206 1.72 15.68 4.34
CA LEU A 206 1.77 14.85 3.14
C LEU A 206 0.54 13.92 3.05
N LEU A 207 0.11 13.33 4.17
CA LEU A 207 -1.09 12.49 4.25
C LEU A 207 -2.33 13.24 3.73
N SER A 208 -2.51 14.50 4.15
CA SER A 208 -3.62 15.34 3.69
C SER A 208 -3.54 15.67 2.20
N LYS A 209 -2.32 15.85 1.68
CA LYS A 209 -2.06 16.15 0.27
C LYS A 209 -2.33 14.95 -0.63
N ILE A 210 -1.79 13.77 -0.30
CA ILE A 210 -2.04 12.57 -1.09
C ILE A 210 -3.52 12.21 -1.11
N TYR A 211 -4.23 12.39 0.01
CA TYR A 211 -5.68 12.25 0.04
C TYR A 211 -6.36 13.20 -0.96
N ALA A 212 -6.04 14.50 -0.92
CA ALA A 212 -6.64 15.48 -1.81
C ALA A 212 -6.34 15.21 -3.29
N TRP A 213 -5.10 14.83 -3.63
CA TRP A 213 -4.71 14.47 -5.00
C TRP A 213 -5.46 13.23 -5.48
N SER A 214 -5.57 12.21 -4.63
CA SER A 214 -6.24 10.95 -4.97
C SER A 214 -7.74 11.14 -5.16
N ARG A 215 -8.38 11.96 -4.32
CA ARG A 215 -9.79 12.33 -4.48
C ARG A 215 -10.06 13.20 -5.71
N ALA A 216 -9.11 14.03 -6.12
CA ALA A 216 -9.23 14.80 -7.35
C ALA A 216 -9.21 13.90 -8.59
N VAL A 217 -8.45 12.79 -8.57
CA VAL A 217 -8.50 11.75 -9.62
C VAL A 217 -9.77 10.93 -9.54
N ASN A 218 -10.26 10.66 -8.32
CA ASN A 218 -11.48 9.91 -8.00
C ASN A 218 -11.52 8.52 -8.67
N PRO A 219 -10.63 7.58 -8.28
CA PRO A 219 -10.62 6.24 -8.84
C PRO A 219 -11.87 5.42 -8.47
N ASP A 220 -12.15 4.36 -9.24
CA ASP A 220 -13.29 3.48 -8.99
C ASP A 220 -13.08 2.61 -7.74
N GLN A 221 -11.83 2.36 -7.36
CA GLN A 221 -11.43 1.61 -6.16
C GLN A 221 -11.45 2.51 -4.91
N PRO A 222 -11.69 1.94 -3.71
CA PRO A 222 -11.67 2.72 -2.49
C PRO A 222 -10.25 3.19 -2.13
N LEU A 223 -10.18 4.32 -1.43
CA LEU A 223 -8.97 4.86 -0.81
C LEU A 223 -8.94 4.52 0.69
N SER A 224 -7.79 4.15 1.22
CA SER A 224 -7.57 3.91 2.66
C SER A 224 -6.23 4.46 3.13
N MET A 225 -6.08 4.62 4.44
CA MET A 225 -4.82 4.94 5.11
C MET A 225 -4.77 4.18 6.45
N GLY A 226 -3.81 3.26 6.62
CA GLY A 226 -3.80 2.30 7.73
C GLY A 226 -3.51 2.88 9.13
N LEU A 227 -4.44 2.70 10.08
CA LEU A 227 -4.19 3.00 11.51
C LEU A 227 -3.22 1.99 12.09
N TRP A 228 -2.19 2.43 12.82
CA TRP A 228 -1.15 1.51 13.31
C TRP A 228 -0.62 1.85 14.72
N ASP A 229 -0.66 3.13 15.11
CA ASP A 229 -0.27 3.58 16.45
C ASP A 229 -1.38 4.43 17.08
N TRP A 230 -2.01 3.92 18.14
CA TRP A 230 -3.12 4.58 18.83
C TRP A 230 -2.75 5.90 19.51
N SER A 231 -1.45 6.16 19.74
CA SER A 231 -0.97 7.41 20.31
C SER A 231 -0.96 8.58 19.31
N PHE A 232 -1.11 8.30 18.01
CA PHE A 232 -1.08 9.31 16.95
C PHE A 232 -2.46 9.91 16.68
N GLU A 233 -3.09 10.48 17.70
CA GLU A 233 -4.48 10.93 17.68
C GLU A 233 -4.86 11.79 16.45
N LYS A 234 -4.01 12.75 16.06
CA LYS A 234 -4.29 13.61 14.88
C LYS A 234 -4.26 12.84 13.57
N LEU A 235 -3.31 11.92 13.42
CA LEU A 235 -3.21 11.05 12.25
C LEU A 235 -4.40 10.09 12.24
N ASN A 236 -4.67 9.41 13.35
CA ASN A 236 -5.80 8.49 13.50
C ASN A 236 -7.14 9.14 13.18
N ALA A 237 -7.38 10.35 13.69
CA ALA A 237 -8.58 11.13 13.38
C ALA A 237 -8.70 11.41 11.87
N PHE A 238 -7.61 11.81 11.22
CA PHE A 238 -7.60 12.03 9.77
C PHE A 238 -7.88 10.74 9.00
N GLN A 239 -7.20 9.66 9.34
CA GLN A 239 -7.29 8.35 8.67
C GLN A 239 -8.71 7.77 8.76
N LEU A 240 -9.33 7.81 9.95
CA LEU A 240 -10.70 7.32 10.16
C LEU A 240 -11.75 8.13 9.37
N THR A 241 -11.56 9.44 9.27
CA THR A 241 -12.55 10.34 8.66
C THR A 241 -12.43 10.44 7.14
N HIS A 242 -11.26 10.12 6.57
CA HIS A 242 -10.98 10.29 5.14
C HIS A 242 -10.87 8.97 4.36
N SER A 243 -10.85 7.82 5.03
CA SER A 243 -10.83 6.50 4.36
C SER A 243 -12.23 6.06 3.89
N ASP A 244 -12.31 5.47 2.69
CA ASP A 244 -13.52 4.79 2.21
C ASP A 244 -13.78 3.49 2.96
N VAL A 245 -12.70 2.75 3.22
CA VAL A 245 -12.65 1.48 3.95
C VAL A 245 -11.61 1.61 5.06
N ILE A 246 -11.87 1.03 6.22
CA ILE A 246 -10.95 1.16 7.35
C ILE A 246 -9.86 0.10 7.23
N THR A 247 -8.61 0.55 7.16
CA THR A 247 -7.43 -0.32 7.21
C THR A 247 -6.65 -0.07 8.50
N TYR A 248 -5.97 -1.10 9.00
CA TYR A 248 -5.19 -1.01 10.23
C TYR A 248 -4.15 -2.11 10.36
N HIS A 249 -3.14 -1.90 11.19
CA HIS A 249 -2.10 -2.86 11.54
C HIS A 249 -2.29 -3.30 12.98
N ASP A 250 -2.07 -4.57 13.26
CA ASP A 250 -2.04 -5.09 14.62
C ASP A 250 -1.25 -6.40 14.68
N TYR A 251 -0.24 -6.40 15.54
CA TYR A 251 0.67 -7.52 15.75
C TYR A 251 0.55 -8.10 17.18
N GLU A 252 -0.49 -7.70 17.93
CA GLU A 252 -0.75 -8.21 19.27
C GLU A 252 -1.45 -9.58 19.25
N GLU A 253 -1.52 -10.21 20.43
CA GLU A 253 -2.28 -11.43 20.66
C GLU A 253 -3.78 -11.24 20.36
N PRO A 254 -4.49 -12.31 19.93
CA PRO A 254 -5.83 -12.22 19.36
C PRO A 254 -6.87 -11.55 20.27
N GLU A 255 -6.77 -11.68 21.59
CA GLU A 255 -7.72 -11.06 22.53
C GLU A 255 -7.65 -9.53 22.53
N LYS A 256 -6.45 -8.97 22.34
CA LYS A 256 -6.26 -7.52 22.23
C LYS A 256 -6.61 -7.03 20.83
N HIS A 257 -6.19 -7.78 19.81
CA HIS A 257 -6.51 -7.51 18.42
C HIS A 257 -8.03 -7.50 18.16
N GLU A 258 -8.79 -8.42 18.78
CA GLU A 258 -10.25 -8.44 18.68
C GLU A 258 -10.88 -7.16 19.25
N ARG A 259 -10.33 -6.57 20.31
CA ARG A 259 -10.83 -5.29 20.86
C ARG A 259 -10.65 -4.14 19.88
N VAL A 260 -9.50 -4.10 19.19
CA VAL A 260 -9.26 -3.15 18.09
C VAL A 260 -10.27 -3.35 16.97
N VAL A 261 -10.52 -4.61 16.57
CA VAL A 261 -11.54 -4.94 15.55
C VAL A 261 -12.91 -4.39 15.95
N GLN A 262 -13.36 -4.66 17.18
CA GLN A 262 -14.67 -4.18 17.64
C GLN A 262 -14.76 -2.65 17.65
N LEU A 263 -13.69 -1.96 18.06
CA LEU A 263 -13.62 -0.50 18.02
C LEU A 263 -13.75 0.02 16.58
N LEU A 264 -12.99 -0.52 15.64
CA LEU A 264 -12.99 -0.06 14.25
C LEU A 264 -14.30 -0.36 13.53
N LYS A 265 -14.97 -1.49 13.85
CA LYS A 265 -16.29 -1.84 13.31
C LYS A 265 -17.38 -0.84 13.72
N ALA A 266 -17.20 -0.09 14.81
CA ALA A 266 -18.13 0.96 15.21
C ALA A 266 -18.23 2.11 14.18
N SER A 267 -17.28 2.22 13.26
CA SER A 267 -17.36 3.14 12.11
C SER A 267 -18.47 2.80 11.12
N GLY A 268 -19.04 1.58 11.19
CA GLY A 268 -20.02 1.07 10.23
C GLY A 268 -19.46 0.78 8.85
N ARG A 269 -18.14 0.83 8.67
CA ARG A 269 -17.43 0.56 7.41
C ARG A 269 -16.78 -0.82 7.45
N PRO A 270 -16.49 -1.42 6.27
CA PRO A 270 -15.64 -2.59 6.19
C PRO A 270 -14.27 -2.34 6.81
N VAL A 271 -13.72 -3.38 7.43
CA VAL A 271 -12.43 -3.34 8.12
C VAL A 271 -11.50 -4.39 7.50
N ILE A 272 -10.27 -4.00 7.18
CA ILE A 272 -9.22 -4.87 6.66
C ILE A 272 -7.97 -4.66 7.51
N CYS A 273 -7.47 -5.72 8.14
CA CYS A 273 -6.17 -5.71 8.78
C CYS A 273 -5.12 -5.84 7.66
N THR A 274 -4.41 -4.74 7.38
CA THR A 274 -3.45 -4.66 6.27
C THR A 274 -2.06 -5.11 6.64
N GLU A 275 -1.78 -5.28 7.94
CA GLU A 275 -0.60 -5.97 8.43
C GLU A 275 -0.91 -6.69 9.74
N TYR A 276 -0.60 -7.99 9.77
CA TYR A 276 -0.58 -8.79 10.98
C TYR A 276 0.44 -9.92 10.90
N MET A 277 0.48 -10.65 12.01
CA MET A 277 1.22 -11.86 12.29
C MET A 277 2.69 -11.60 12.63
N ALA A 278 3.00 -11.87 13.89
CA ALA A 278 4.28 -11.70 14.53
C ALA A 278 4.42 -12.88 15.51
N ARG A 279 4.88 -14.05 15.03
CA ARG A 279 4.83 -15.31 15.81
C ARG A 279 5.43 -15.18 17.23
N PRO A 280 6.60 -14.55 17.43
CA PRO A 280 7.20 -14.37 18.75
C PRO A 280 6.39 -13.46 19.70
N ARG A 281 5.46 -12.67 19.17
CA ARG A 281 4.54 -11.80 19.95
C ARG A 281 3.18 -12.45 20.21
N GLY A 282 3.03 -13.74 19.91
CA GLY A 282 1.79 -14.48 20.13
C GLY A 282 0.71 -14.21 19.07
N SER A 283 1.01 -13.45 18.01
CA SER A 283 0.14 -13.28 16.84
C SER A 283 0.54 -14.30 15.77
N THR A 284 -0.27 -15.35 15.56
CA THR A 284 0.01 -16.46 14.63
C THR A 284 -1.15 -16.67 13.67
N PHE A 285 -0.93 -17.40 12.56
CA PHE A 285 -2.04 -17.84 11.71
C PHE A 285 -3.05 -18.70 12.48
N ALA A 286 -2.57 -19.55 13.40
CA ALA A 286 -3.41 -20.47 14.16
C ALA A 286 -4.45 -19.79 15.06
N ASN A 287 -4.12 -18.63 15.63
CA ASN A 287 -4.97 -17.97 16.61
C ASN A 287 -5.62 -16.66 16.10
N THR A 288 -4.95 -15.92 15.20
CA THR A 288 -5.37 -14.59 14.78
C THR A 288 -6.23 -14.63 13.53
N MET A 289 -5.81 -15.40 12.52
CA MET A 289 -6.52 -15.47 11.24
C MET A 289 -7.96 -16.03 11.36
N PRO A 290 -8.26 -17.07 12.19
CA PRO A 290 -9.64 -17.49 12.44
C PRO A 290 -10.52 -16.41 13.08
N MET A 291 -9.94 -15.59 13.98
CA MET A 291 -10.65 -14.48 14.62
C MET A 291 -11.02 -13.41 13.57
N LEU A 292 -10.03 -12.94 12.79
CA LEU A 292 -10.26 -11.97 11.71
C LEU A 292 -11.35 -12.47 10.75
N ARG A 293 -11.29 -13.75 10.39
CA ARG A 293 -12.32 -14.35 9.54
C ARG A 293 -13.70 -14.36 10.16
N LYS A 294 -13.82 -14.80 11.42
CA LYS A 294 -15.10 -14.84 12.15
C LYS A 294 -15.73 -13.45 12.21
N GLU A 295 -14.91 -12.42 12.37
CA GLU A 295 -15.34 -11.02 12.40
C GLU A 295 -15.59 -10.40 11.01
N ASN A 296 -15.36 -11.17 9.93
CA ASN A 296 -15.40 -10.74 8.54
C ASN A 296 -14.46 -9.57 8.23
N VAL A 297 -13.29 -9.55 8.88
CA VAL A 297 -12.21 -8.59 8.68
C VAL A 297 -11.22 -9.17 7.68
N GLY A 298 -10.83 -8.38 6.66
CA GLY A 298 -9.79 -8.81 5.72
C GLY A 298 -8.46 -9.03 6.43
N ALA A 299 -7.67 -10.02 6.01
CA ALA A 299 -6.46 -10.44 6.70
C ALA A 299 -5.25 -10.45 5.76
N ILE A 300 -4.41 -9.42 5.83
CA ILE A 300 -3.15 -9.30 5.08
C ILE A 300 -1.98 -9.43 6.06
N ASN A 301 -1.23 -10.52 5.98
CA ASN A 301 -0.07 -10.73 6.87
C ASN A 301 1.16 -9.99 6.33
N TRP A 302 2.09 -9.61 7.20
CA TRP A 302 3.40 -9.14 6.72
C TRP A 302 4.22 -10.35 6.24
N GLY A 303 4.80 -10.26 5.03
CA GLY A 303 5.76 -11.21 4.47
C GLY A 303 5.21 -12.54 3.91
N LEU A 304 5.53 -12.85 2.64
CA LEU A 304 5.11 -14.09 1.98
C LEU A 304 6.24 -15.12 1.86
N VAL A 305 7.36 -14.76 1.22
CA VAL A 305 8.46 -15.66 0.88
C VAL A 305 9.77 -15.15 1.48
N ALA A 306 10.53 -16.05 2.11
CA ALA A 306 11.87 -15.78 2.60
C ALA A 306 12.77 -15.17 1.53
N GLY A 307 13.17 -13.91 1.72
CA GLY A 307 13.80 -13.11 0.67
C GLY A 307 14.83 -12.12 1.18
N LYS A 308 15.24 -11.21 0.30
CA LYS A 308 16.21 -10.16 0.62
C LYS A 308 15.74 -9.21 1.74
N THR A 309 14.43 -9.11 2.00
CA THR A 309 13.89 -8.33 3.11
C THR A 309 14.17 -8.91 4.48
N ASN A 310 14.58 -10.19 4.58
CA ASN A 310 14.93 -10.83 5.85
C ASN A 310 13.78 -10.80 6.89
N THR A 311 12.54 -10.95 6.46
CA THR A 311 11.38 -10.85 7.37
C THR A 311 11.15 -12.09 8.23
N MET A 312 11.89 -13.19 8.05
CA MET A 312 11.95 -14.29 9.04
C MET A 312 12.58 -13.86 10.37
N TYR A 313 13.46 -12.85 10.37
CA TYR A 313 14.12 -12.37 11.58
C TYR A 313 13.22 -11.36 12.31
N ALA A 314 13.22 -11.37 13.64
CA ALA A 314 12.42 -10.45 14.45
C ALA A 314 13.03 -9.04 14.51
N TRP A 315 12.18 -8.01 14.62
CA TRP A 315 12.60 -6.60 14.65
C TRP A 315 13.69 -6.29 15.69
N ASP A 316 13.54 -6.87 16.87
CA ASP A 316 14.32 -6.59 18.08
C ASP A 316 15.35 -7.69 18.42
N THR A 317 15.45 -8.72 17.57
CA THR A 317 16.34 -9.87 17.79
C THR A 317 17.20 -10.15 16.54
N PRO A 318 18.16 -9.28 16.21
CA PRO A 318 19.07 -9.51 15.09
C PRO A 318 19.94 -10.75 15.33
N MET A 319 20.26 -11.47 14.26
CA MET A 319 21.00 -12.75 14.30
C MET A 319 22.30 -12.65 13.48
N PRO A 320 23.41 -12.14 14.06
CA PRO A 320 24.62 -11.82 13.30
C PRO A 320 25.26 -13.01 12.57
N GLY A 321 25.03 -14.24 13.04
CA GLY A 321 25.52 -15.45 12.38
C GLY A 321 24.70 -15.87 11.15
N GLY A 322 23.53 -15.27 10.94
CA GLY A 322 22.63 -15.60 9.83
C GLY A 322 22.01 -16.98 9.94
N GLU A 323 22.05 -17.59 11.13
CA GLU A 323 21.39 -18.85 11.39
C GLU A 323 19.87 -18.70 11.29
N GLU A 324 19.20 -19.73 10.77
CA GLU A 324 17.76 -19.73 10.64
C GLU A 324 17.10 -19.61 12.03
N PRO A 325 16.16 -18.67 12.24
CA PRO A 325 15.46 -18.55 13.51
C PRO A 325 14.70 -19.84 13.86
N LYS A 326 14.73 -20.26 15.13
CA LYS A 326 13.93 -21.39 15.62
C LYS A 326 12.42 -21.18 15.37
N LEU A 327 11.98 -19.93 15.51
CA LEU A 327 10.63 -19.48 15.20
C LEU A 327 10.73 -18.31 14.22
N TRP A 328 10.21 -18.50 13.01
CA TRP A 328 10.20 -17.43 12.02
C TRP A 328 9.23 -16.33 12.42
N PHE A 329 9.58 -15.10 12.08
CA PHE A 329 8.75 -13.97 12.44
C PHE A 329 7.49 -13.86 11.57
N HIS A 330 7.66 -13.72 10.25
CA HIS A 330 6.57 -13.36 9.33
C HIS A 330 6.33 -14.38 8.21
N GLU A 331 7.36 -14.70 7.43
CA GLU A 331 7.22 -15.37 6.14
C GLU A 331 6.48 -16.73 6.22
N VAL A 332 5.77 -17.06 5.13
CA VAL A 332 4.96 -18.27 4.99
C VAL A 332 5.74 -19.36 4.27
N PHE A 333 6.55 -18.99 3.28
CA PHE A 333 7.27 -19.92 2.42
C PHE A 333 8.78 -19.70 2.42
N ARG A 334 9.50 -20.79 2.20
CA ARG A 334 10.88 -20.78 1.74
C ARG A 334 10.92 -20.39 0.25
N LYS A 335 12.10 -20.03 -0.27
CA LYS A 335 12.30 -19.62 -1.67
C LYS A 335 11.85 -20.66 -2.70
N ASP A 336 11.92 -21.93 -2.35
CA ASP A 336 11.51 -23.06 -3.19
C ASP A 336 10.00 -23.35 -3.15
N GLY A 337 9.24 -22.61 -2.32
CA GLY A 337 7.80 -22.80 -2.13
C GLY A 337 7.44 -23.77 -1.01
N THR A 338 8.41 -24.38 -0.32
CA THR A 338 8.12 -25.20 0.86
C THR A 338 7.59 -24.31 1.98
N PRO A 339 6.43 -24.62 2.60
CA PRO A 339 5.95 -23.86 3.75
C PRO A 339 6.95 -23.87 4.91
N TYR A 340 7.01 -22.76 5.65
CA TYR A 340 7.70 -22.72 6.95
C TYR A 340 7.06 -23.73 7.94
N SER A 341 5.73 -23.74 8.01
CA SER A 341 4.92 -24.74 8.72
C SER A 341 3.83 -25.26 7.79
N GLN A 342 3.75 -26.59 7.65
CA GLN A 342 2.71 -27.22 6.86
C GLN A 342 1.33 -27.03 7.50
N GLU A 343 1.26 -27.07 8.83
CA GLU A 343 0.04 -26.87 9.59
C GLU A 343 -0.56 -25.47 9.38
N GLU A 344 0.29 -24.43 9.33
CA GLU A 344 -0.16 -23.07 9.01
C GLU A 344 -0.65 -22.96 7.56
N ALA A 345 0.09 -23.50 6.59
CA ALA A 345 -0.32 -23.50 5.18
C ALA A 345 -1.67 -24.22 4.97
N ASP A 346 -1.86 -25.38 5.61
CA ASP A 346 -3.10 -26.15 5.55
C ASP A 346 -4.25 -25.40 6.22
N LEU A 347 -3.99 -24.71 7.34
CA LEU A 347 -4.99 -23.86 7.99
C LEU A 347 -5.41 -22.70 7.09
N ILE A 348 -4.45 -21.97 6.52
CA ILE A 348 -4.72 -20.85 5.60
C ILE A 348 -5.60 -21.34 4.45
N LYS A 349 -5.22 -22.45 3.81
CA LYS A 349 -5.98 -23.07 2.73
C LYS A 349 -7.38 -23.48 3.16
N LYS A 350 -7.52 -24.13 4.32
CA LYS A 350 -8.82 -24.50 4.90
C LYS A 350 -9.69 -23.28 5.16
N LEU A 351 -9.10 -22.18 5.62
CA LEU A 351 -9.85 -20.95 5.85
C LEU A 351 -10.28 -20.37 4.49
N ASN A 352 -9.41 -20.24 3.51
CA ASN A 352 -9.79 -19.63 2.23
C ASN A 352 -10.79 -20.48 1.41
N ASN A 353 -10.78 -21.80 1.56
CA ASN A 353 -11.67 -22.70 0.83
C ASN A 353 -13.07 -22.89 1.44
N LYS A 354 -13.29 -22.47 2.70
CA LYS A 354 -14.54 -22.76 3.43
C LYS A 354 -15.81 -22.07 2.89
N ASN A 355 -15.74 -21.43 1.71
CA ASN A 355 -16.85 -20.78 1.00
C ASN A 355 -16.84 -21.09 -0.51
N GLN A 356 -16.47 -22.32 -0.92
CA GLN A 356 -16.96 -22.88 -2.20
C GLN A 356 -18.35 -23.48 -2.01
#